data_AF-A0A3D3VQZ7-F1
#
_entry.id   AF-A0A3D3VQZ7-F1
#
_cell.length_a   1.000
_cell.length_b   1.000
_cell.length_c   1.000
_cell.angle_alpha   90.00
_cell.angle_beta   90.00
_cell.angle_gamma   90.00
#
_symmetry.space_group_name_H-M   'P 1'
#
loop_
_entity.id
_entity.type
_entity.pdbx_description
1 polymer ?
#
loop_
_entity_poly.entity_id
_entity_poly.type
_entity_poly.pdbx_seq_one_letter_code
_entity_poly.pdbx_strand_id
1 'polypeptide(L)'
;MKGKTEPVVIFECLDYHTEASFPNPMEVINHFKDGLAKYRKQDWEKAKVAFREALKAHAGDKLSKIYIERCDYFIQNPPEKAWDGVWVMKEK
;
A
#
# COMPACT_ATOMS: atom_id res chain seq x y z
N MET A 1 -24.02 -3.27 18.08
CA MET A 1 -23.71 -4.00 16.83
C MET A 1 -22.23 -4.35 16.85
N LYS A 2 -21.85 -5.64 16.73
CA LYS A 2 -20.45 -6.06 16.62
C LYS A 2 -19.97 -5.77 15.19
N GLY A 3 -19.30 -4.63 15.00
CA GLY A 3 -18.67 -4.28 13.73
C GLY A 3 -17.56 -5.27 13.43
N LYS A 4 -17.79 -6.16 12.46
CA LYS A 4 -16.74 -7.02 11.93
C LYS A 4 -15.89 -6.17 10.99
N THR A 5 -14.77 -5.67 11.47
CA THR A 5 -13.74 -5.02 10.64
C THR A 5 -13.01 -6.11 9.88
N GLU A 6 -13.64 -6.66 8.83
CA GLU A 6 -12.95 -7.64 8.01
C GLU A 6 -11.91 -6.91 7.14
N PRO A 7 -10.65 -7.37 7.14
CA PRO A 7 -9.60 -6.74 6.35
C PRO A 7 -9.91 -6.87 4.85
N VAL A 8 -10.10 -5.72 4.20
CA VAL A 8 -10.21 -5.69 2.74
C VAL A 8 -8.82 -5.81 2.15
N VAL A 9 -8.52 -6.99 1.59
CA VAL A 9 -7.35 -7.17 0.74
C VAL A 9 -7.60 -6.40 -0.54
N ILE A 10 -6.76 -5.40 -0.81
CA ILE A 10 -6.85 -4.67 -2.08
C ILE A 10 -6.18 -5.51 -3.15
N PHE A 11 -6.99 -6.01 -4.09
CA PHE A 11 -6.52 -6.68 -5.29
C PHE A 11 -6.57 -5.70 -6.46
N GLU A 12 -5.48 -5.60 -7.22
CA GLU A 12 -5.48 -4.93 -8.53
C GLU A 12 -5.49 -6.02 -9.61
N CYS A 13 -6.53 -6.04 -10.45
CA CYS A 13 -6.66 -7.01 -11.54
C CYS A 13 -5.85 -6.50 -12.74
N LEU A 14 -4.64 -7.03 -12.89
CA LEU A 14 -3.71 -6.59 -13.93
C LEU A 14 -4.01 -7.19 -15.32
N ASP A 15 -4.86 -8.21 -15.42
CA ASP A 15 -5.18 -8.91 -16.69
C ASP A 15 -5.87 -8.03 -17.75
N TYR A 16 -6.46 -6.91 -17.35
CA TYR A 16 -7.09 -5.95 -18.27
C TYR A 16 -6.16 -4.81 -18.69
N HIS A 17 -4.90 -4.80 -18.22
CA HIS A 17 -3.98 -3.73 -18.55
C HIS A 17 -3.16 -4.02 -19.81
N THR A 18 -3.09 -2.99 -20.66
CA THR A 18 -2.11 -2.86 -21.73
C THR A 18 -0.91 -2.05 -21.23
N GLU A 19 0.22 -2.11 -21.94
CA GLU A 19 1.38 -1.24 -21.64
C GLU A 19 1.02 0.25 -21.60
N ALA A 20 0.02 0.67 -22.38
CA ALA A 20 -0.46 2.06 -22.39
C ALA A 20 -1.22 2.44 -21.11
N SER A 21 -1.91 1.49 -20.48
CA SER A 21 -2.68 1.72 -19.25
C SER A 21 -1.92 1.39 -17.96
N PHE A 22 -0.88 0.56 -18.04
CA PHE A 22 -0.04 0.16 -16.91
C PHE A 22 1.41 -0.04 -17.39
N PRO A 23 2.16 1.06 -17.54
CA PRO A 23 3.55 0.99 -17.98
C PRO A 23 4.43 0.33 -16.91
N ASN A 24 5.48 -0.36 -17.35
CA ASN A 24 6.51 -0.96 -16.48
C ASN A 24 5.94 -1.88 -15.38
N PRO A 25 5.04 -2.83 -15.69
CA PRO A 25 4.31 -3.60 -14.68
C PRO A 25 5.22 -4.32 -13.70
N MET A 26 6.33 -4.88 -14.18
CA MET A 26 7.29 -5.59 -13.35
C MET A 26 7.96 -4.69 -12.31
N GLU A 27 8.32 -3.46 -12.67
CA GLU A 27 8.93 -2.51 -11.73
C GLU A 27 7.93 -2.09 -10.66
N VAL A 28 6.71 -1.75 -11.05
CA VAL A 28 5.62 -1.39 -10.13
C VAL A 28 5.36 -2.53 -9.16
N ILE A 29 5.18 -3.76 -9.66
CA ILE A 29 4.90 -4.94 -8.83
C ILE A 29 6.06 -5.23 -7.85
N ASN A 30 7.31 -5.13 -8.32
CA ASN A 30 8.48 -5.42 -7.47
C ASN A 30 8.61 -4.39 -6.33
N HIS A 31 8.51 -3.10 -6.66
CA HIS A 31 8.57 -2.03 -5.66
C HIS A 31 7.35 -2.08 -4.71
N PHE A 32 6.17 -2.39 -5.22
CA PHE A 32 4.98 -2.54 -4.39
C PHE A 32 5.11 -3.70 -3.41
N LYS A 33 5.56 -4.88 -3.86
CA LYS A 33 5.81 -6.04 -2.99
C LYS A 33 6.82 -5.74 -1.89
N ASP A 34 7.89 -5.02 -2.24
CA ASP A 34 8.90 -4.58 -1.29
C ASP A 34 8.33 -3.60 -0.24
N GLY A 35 7.54 -2.62 -0.69
CA GLY A 35 6.83 -1.70 0.18
C GLY A 35 5.88 -2.41 1.14
N LEU A 36 5.10 -3.38 0.64
CA LEU A 36 4.16 -4.15 1.44
C LEU A 36 4.87 -5.01 2.50
N ALA A 37 6.02 -5.60 2.16
CA ALA A 37 6.82 -6.36 3.11
C ALA A 37 7.35 -5.49 4.27
N LYS A 38 7.76 -4.25 3.98
CA LYS A 38 8.21 -3.27 4.97
C LYS A 38 7.05 -2.70 5.79
N TYR A 39 5.93 -2.42 5.14
CA TYR A 39 4.69 -1.95 5.77
C TYR A 39 4.20 -2.94 6.84
N ARG A 40 4.19 -4.24 6.54
CA ARG A 40 3.82 -5.29 7.50
C ARG A 40 4.80 -5.43 8.67
N LYS A 41 6.04 -4.95 8.53
CA LYS A 41 7.04 -4.87 9.60
C LYS A 41 7.00 -3.54 10.36
N GLN A 42 6.02 -2.68 10.08
CA GLN A 42 5.90 -1.33 10.64
C GLN A 42 7.09 -0.41 10.32
N ASP A 43 7.86 -0.71 9.27
CA ASP A 43 8.96 0.12 8.79
C ASP A 43 8.42 1.15 7.79
N TRP A 44 7.62 2.09 8.29
CA TRP A 44 6.79 3.00 7.49
C TRP A 44 7.59 3.88 6.54
N GLU A 45 8.71 4.43 7.00
CA GLU A 45 9.56 5.30 6.19
C GLU A 45 10.12 4.54 4.98
N LYS A 46 10.65 3.33 5.20
CA LYS A 46 11.17 2.52 4.10
C LYS A 46 10.06 1.97 3.20
N ALA A 47 8.90 1.63 3.77
CA ALA A 47 7.74 1.23 3.00
C ALA A 47 7.30 2.35 2.05
N LYS A 48 7.20 3.58 2.57
CA LYS A 48 6.85 4.78 1.79
C LYS A 48 7.84 5.05 0.66
N VAL A 49 9.13 4.86 0.88
CA VAL A 49 10.15 4.97 -0.18
C VAL A 49 9.89 3.96 -1.29
N ALA A 50 9.67 2.68 -0.97
CA ALA A 50 9.41 1.65 -1.97
C ALA A 50 8.14 1.95 -2.80
N PHE A 51 7.05 2.40 -2.17
CA PHE A 51 5.84 2.81 -2.90
C PHE A 51 6.07 4.04 -3.80
N ARG A 52 6.96 4.96 -3.41
CA ARG A 52 7.36 6.07 -4.29
C ARG A 52 8.16 5.59 -5.50
N GLU A 53 8.99 4.57 -5.37
CA GLU A 53 9.68 3.96 -6.52
C GLU A 53 8.66 3.31 -7.49
N ALA A 54 7.63 2.64 -6.97
CA ALA A 54 6.53 2.14 -7.79
C ALA A 54 5.82 3.27 -8.57
N LEU A 55 5.62 4.43 -7.94
CA LEU A 55 5.03 5.61 -8.61
C LEU A 55 5.95 6.27 -9.64
N LYS A 56 7.28 6.07 -9.56
CA LYS A 56 8.18 6.51 -10.64
C LYS A 56 7.98 5.64 -11.89
N ALA A 57 7.79 4.33 -11.71
CA ALA A 57 7.51 3.40 -12.79
C ALA A 57 6.11 3.60 -13.40
N HIS A 58 5.11 3.89 -12.55
CA HIS A 58 3.75 4.24 -12.97
C HIS A 58 3.10 5.25 -12.02
N ALA A 59 3.11 6.53 -12.40
CA ALA A 59 2.52 7.61 -11.59
C ALA A 59 1.00 7.50 -11.38
N GLY A 60 0.33 6.69 -12.20
CA GLY A 60 -1.10 6.41 -12.13
C GLY A 60 -1.48 5.30 -11.14
N ASP A 61 -0.52 4.54 -10.60
CA ASP A 61 -0.79 3.47 -9.65
C ASP A 61 -1.46 4.01 -8.38
N LYS A 62 -2.77 3.73 -8.24
CA LYS A 62 -3.58 4.19 -7.12
C LYS A 62 -3.22 3.45 -5.85
N LEU A 63 -2.76 2.20 -5.96
CA LEU A 63 -2.49 1.36 -4.82
C LEU A 63 -1.27 1.85 -4.06
N SER A 64 -0.18 2.18 -4.75
CA SER A 64 0.99 2.81 -4.13
C SER A 64 0.65 4.14 -3.44
N LYS A 65 -0.23 4.97 -4.01
CA LYS A 65 -0.68 6.23 -3.37
C LYS A 65 -1.40 5.96 -2.04
N ILE A 66 -2.35 5.03 -2.03
CA ILE A 66 -3.09 4.65 -0.82
C ILE A 66 -2.12 4.19 0.28
N TYR A 67 -1.13 3.35 -0.07
CA TYR A 67 -0.19 2.86 0.93
C TYR A 67 0.78 3.93 1.44
N ILE A 68 1.14 4.91 0.61
CA ILE A 68 1.90 6.10 1.06
C ILE A 68 1.10 6.88 2.11
N GLU A 69 -0.18 7.15 1.86
CA GLU A 69 -1.05 7.84 2.82
C GLU A 69 -1.18 7.08 4.14
N ARG A 70 -1.29 5.75 4.08
CA ARG A 70 -1.30 4.90 5.27
C ARG A 70 0.02 4.94 6.04
N CYS A 71 1.16 4.93 5.35
CA CYS A 71 2.46 5.10 5.99
C CYS A 71 2.54 6.46 6.71
N ASP A 72 2.11 7.53 6.04
CA ASP A 72 2.07 8.88 6.63
C ASP A 72 1.18 8.97 7.87
N TYR A 73 0.05 8.27 7.85
CA TYR A 73 -0.81 8.17 9.02
C TYR A 73 -0.11 7.44 10.17
N PHE A 74 0.51 6.29 9.93
CA PHE A 74 1.14 5.49 11.00
C PHE A 74 2.46 6.06 11.51
N ILE A 75 3.16 6.88 10.73
CA ILE A 75 4.28 7.68 11.23
C ILE A 75 3.81 8.66 12.30
N GLN A 76 2.65 9.30 12.08
CA GLN A 76 2.05 10.25 13.03
C GLN A 76 1.26 9.57 14.15
N ASN A 77 0.70 8.39 13.87
CA ASN A 77 -0.17 7.63 14.76
C ASN A 77 0.31 6.17 14.82
N PRO A 78 1.45 5.88 15.49
CA PRO A 78 1.99 4.53 15.54
C PRO A 78 0.95 3.55 16.08
N PRO A 79 0.72 2.41 15.41
CA PRO A 79 -0.23 1.44 15.90
C PRO A 79 0.34 0.70 17.11
N GLU A 80 -0.49 -0.10 17.77
CA GLU A 80 -0.04 -0.93 18.87
C GLU A 80 1.03 -1.94 18.42
N LYS A 81 1.91 -2.35 19.33
CA LYS A 81 2.97 -3.34 19.03
C LYS A 81 2.43 -4.64 18.44
N ALA A 82 1.19 -5.02 18.78
CA ALA A 82 0.52 -6.22 18.28
C ALA A 82 -0.29 -5.99 16.99
N TRP A 83 -0.04 -4.90 16.28
CA TRP A 83 -0.74 -4.59 15.04
C TRP A 83 -0.54 -5.68 13.99
N ASP A 84 -1.66 -6.19 13.48
CA ASP A 84 -1.80 -7.39 12.65
C ASP A 84 -1.70 -7.09 11.14
N GLY A 85 -1.28 -5.88 10.77
CA GLY A 85 -1.21 -5.47 9.37
C GLY A 85 -2.51 -4.92 8.81
N VAL A 86 -3.57 -4.82 9.62
CA VAL A 86 -4.88 -4.37 9.17
C VAL A 86 -4.99 -2.85 9.22
N TRP A 87 -5.30 -2.25 8.07
CA TRP A 87 -5.74 -0.87 8.04
C TRP A 87 -7.22 -0.80 8.42
N VAL A 88 -7.52 -0.16 9.55
CA VAL A 88 -8.88 0.20 9.92
C VAL A 88 -9.12 1.64 9.48
N MET A 89 -10.02 1.84 8.51
CA MET A 89 -10.50 3.19 8.22
C MET A 89 -11.21 3.71 9.47
N LYS A 90 -10.58 4.69 10.15
CA LYS A 90 -11.31 5.55 11.09
C LYS A 90 -12.02 6.59 10.24
N GLU A 91 -13.27 6.32 9.90
CA GLU A 91 -14.14 7.28 9.23
C GLU A 91 -14.23 8.59 10.02
N LYS A 92 -14.48 9.68 9.29
CA LYS A 92 -15.18 10.85 9.82
C LYS A 92 -16.67 10.60 9.74
#